data_AF-A0A2N2E8B4-F1
#
_entry.id   AF-A0A2N2E8B4-F1
#
_cell.length_a   1.000
_cell.length_b   1.000
_cell.length_c   1.000
_cell.angle_alpha   90.00
_cell.angle_beta   90.00
_cell.angle_gamma   90.00
#
_symmetry.space_group_name_H-M   'P 1'
#
loop_
_entity.id
_entity.type
_entity.pdbx_description
1 polymer ?
#
loop_
_entity_poly.entity_id
_entity_poly.type
_entity_poly.pdbx_seq_one_letter_code
_entity_poly.pdbx_strand_id
1 'polypeptide(L)'
;MKNKLLTQLLIFSLLFLTWWSIEDLKPPMPVSSKISSLIPIFPSVQIDFLLSENTSYVEEALDQTAKTLIQYISPELSDESWQSQCIFLDLLGDRDQELVVSLTLSPDRGYLALVNKQNGQYTLYYYLDNLLPLGKIDRLNLPGNKDILVTREDHNERMGAYTETKTLKLWTWQDNTLRQLWSENSFWEMNWINTWENPNANPRIWSKLVQDLTVSYEVTPVTTVKIEGEQFYYKSPASEYETLPPPYKFQEQTKRSIEASFRWNEEWQRFVLNTGLLTLPDSNPQRIAILKDMEAQLEAMVIAEQRVFYQVINEDGQIFLANKQYVKLD
;
A
#
# COMPACT_ATOMS: atom_id res chain seq x y z
N MET A 1 -43.53 -8.47 -3.51
CA MET A 1 -42.81 -9.70 -3.92
C MET A 1 -42.79 -9.92 -5.44
N LYS A 2 -43.89 -9.78 -6.19
CA LYS A 2 -43.90 -10.02 -7.65
C LYS A 2 -42.95 -9.12 -8.46
N ASN A 3 -42.79 -7.85 -8.07
CA ASN A 3 -41.90 -6.93 -8.79
C ASN A 3 -40.40 -7.27 -8.61
N LYS A 4 -39.99 -7.80 -7.44
CA LYS A 4 -38.59 -8.15 -7.16
C LYS A 4 -38.12 -9.35 -8.00
N LEU A 5 -39.00 -10.36 -8.15
CA LEU A 5 -38.75 -11.52 -9.03
C LEU A 5 -38.67 -11.13 -10.51
N LEU A 6 -39.53 -10.19 -10.95
CA LEU A 6 -39.52 -9.72 -12.34
C LEU A 6 -38.23 -8.95 -12.67
N THR A 7 -37.77 -8.10 -11.74
CA THR A 7 -36.51 -7.36 -11.88
C THR A 7 -35.30 -8.31 -11.93
N GLN A 8 -35.27 -9.35 -11.08
CA GLN A 8 -34.20 -10.35 -11.08
C GLN A 8 -34.14 -11.15 -12.39
N LEU A 9 -35.29 -11.51 -12.96
CA LEU A 9 -35.39 -12.24 -14.24
C LEU A 9 -34.96 -11.37 -15.44
N LEU A 10 -35.26 -10.07 -15.38
CA LEU A 10 -34.86 -9.10 -16.40
C LEU A 10 -33.35 -8.87 -16.39
N ILE A 11 -32.77 -8.69 -15.21
CA ILE A 11 -31.31 -8.55 -15.02
C ILE A 11 -30.60 -9.80 -15.54
N PHE A 12 -31.08 -10.99 -15.17
CA PHE A 12 -30.51 -12.26 -15.65
C PHE A 12 -30.55 -12.39 -17.18
N SER A 13 -31.65 -12.00 -17.81
CA SER A 13 -31.78 -12.07 -19.29
C SER A 13 -30.86 -11.08 -20.01
N LEU A 14 -30.67 -9.88 -19.45
CA LEU A 14 -29.74 -8.87 -20.00
C LEU A 14 -28.28 -9.31 -19.83
N LEU A 15 -27.94 -9.94 -18.70
CA LEU A 15 -26.62 -10.53 -18.47
C LEU A 15 -26.33 -11.71 -19.42
N PHE A 16 -27.34 -12.52 -19.72
CA PHE A 16 -27.17 -13.67 -20.64
C PHE A 16 -26.95 -13.23 -22.10
N LEU A 17 -27.63 -12.17 -22.55
CA LEU A 17 -27.46 -11.64 -23.92
C LEU A 17 -26.11 -10.97 -24.14
N THR A 18 -25.53 -10.35 -23.09
CA THR A 18 -24.20 -9.74 -23.17
C THR A 18 -23.09 -10.80 -23.15
N TRP A 19 -23.32 -11.94 -22.48
CA TRP A 19 -22.37 -13.07 -22.46
C TRP A 19 -22.15 -13.71 -23.83
N TRP A 20 -23.19 -13.79 -24.68
CA TRP A 20 -23.08 -14.41 -26.01
C TRP A 20 -22.26 -13.56 -27.02
N SER A 21 -22.04 -12.27 -26.76
CA SER A 21 -21.28 -11.40 -27.67
C SER A 21 -19.75 -11.47 -27.51
N ILE A 22 -19.23 -12.34 -26.62
CA ILE A 22 -17.85 -12.28 -26.10
C ILE A 22 -16.86 -13.20 -26.86
N GLU A 23 -17.32 -14.07 -27.77
CA GLU A 23 -16.43 -15.06 -28.41
C GLU A 23 -15.40 -14.47 -29.41
N ASP A 24 -15.47 -13.18 -29.78
CA ASP A 24 -14.62 -12.60 -30.84
C ASP A 24 -13.43 -11.71 -30.39
N LEU A 25 -13.13 -11.61 -29.09
CA LEU A 25 -12.05 -10.72 -28.60
C LEU A 25 -10.77 -11.48 -28.24
N LYS A 26 -9.75 -11.41 -29.10
CA LYS A 26 -8.36 -11.76 -28.74
C LYS A 26 -7.76 -10.63 -27.89
N PRO A 27 -7.32 -10.87 -26.64
CA PRO A 27 -6.73 -9.83 -25.81
C PRO A 27 -5.25 -9.56 -26.19
N PRO A 28 -4.79 -8.29 -26.16
CA PRO A 28 -3.37 -7.98 -26.09
C PRO A 28 -2.80 -8.38 -24.73
N MET A 29 -1.60 -8.96 -24.72
CA MET A 29 -1.00 -9.64 -23.56
C MET A 29 -0.74 -8.73 -22.35
N PRO A 30 -0.92 -9.25 -21.12
CA PRO A 30 -0.44 -8.62 -19.90
C PRO A 30 0.75 -9.36 -19.26
N VAL A 31 1.59 -8.60 -18.57
CA VAL A 31 2.63 -9.04 -17.61
C VAL A 31 2.36 -8.16 -16.38
N SER A 32 2.07 -8.65 -15.18
CA SER A 32 2.68 -9.72 -14.40
C SER A 32 1.60 -10.39 -13.52
N SER A 33 1.74 -11.72 -13.38
CA SER A 33 0.80 -12.74 -12.87
C SER A 33 -0.32 -13.10 -13.87
N LYS A 34 -0.52 -14.40 -14.08
CA LYS A 34 -1.09 -14.99 -15.32
C LYS A 34 -2.55 -14.61 -15.56
N ILE A 35 -2.81 -13.56 -16.35
CA ILE A 35 -4.08 -13.42 -17.07
C ILE A 35 -4.02 -14.39 -18.26
N SER A 36 -4.34 -15.67 -18.01
CA SER A 36 -4.33 -16.74 -19.03
C SER A 36 -5.73 -17.23 -19.41
N SER A 37 -6.78 -16.58 -18.91
CA SER A 37 -8.20 -16.93 -19.11
C SER A 37 -8.99 -15.76 -19.73
N LEU A 38 -10.26 -16.00 -20.06
CA LEU A 38 -11.20 -14.96 -20.49
C LEU A 38 -11.31 -13.89 -19.39
N ILE A 39 -10.83 -12.69 -19.69
CA ILE A 39 -10.86 -11.53 -18.79
C ILE A 39 -12.33 -11.24 -18.44
N PRO A 40 -12.68 -11.03 -17.15
CA PRO A 40 -14.05 -10.75 -16.77
C PRO A 40 -14.48 -9.43 -17.38
N ILE A 41 -15.65 -9.45 -18.02
CA ILE A 41 -16.33 -8.26 -18.51
C ILE A 41 -17.37 -7.84 -17.48
N PHE A 42 -17.29 -6.60 -17.03
CA PHE A 42 -18.22 -6.01 -16.09
C PHE A 42 -19.32 -5.27 -16.86
N PRO A 43 -20.61 -5.56 -16.58
CA PRO A 43 -21.72 -4.82 -17.16
C PRO A 43 -21.61 -3.32 -16.88
N SER A 44 -21.78 -2.47 -17.89
CA SER A 44 -21.69 -1.01 -17.70
C SER A 44 -22.66 -0.50 -16.63
N VAL A 45 -23.88 -1.06 -16.59
CA VAL A 45 -24.89 -0.72 -15.57
C VAL A 45 -24.38 -0.98 -14.14
N GLN A 46 -23.61 -2.05 -13.93
CA GLN A 46 -23.03 -2.36 -12.63
C GLN A 46 -22.01 -1.28 -12.22
N ILE A 47 -21.17 -0.84 -13.16
CA ILE A 47 -20.18 0.20 -12.91
C ILE A 47 -20.85 1.58 -12.72
N ASP A 48 -21.88 1.88 -13.51
CA ASP A 48 -22.65 3.12 -13.38
C ASP A 48 -23.34 3.22 -12.01
N PHE A 49 -23.77 2.10 -11.43
CA PHE A 49 -24.32 2.07 -10.06
C PHE A 49 -23.29 2.38 -8.98
N LEU A 50 -21.99 2.17 -9.21
CA LEU A 50 -20.94 2.57 -8.27
C LEU A 50 -20.78 4.10 -8.18
N LEU A 51 -21.27 4.84 -9.17
CA LEU A 51 -21.29 6.30 -9.21
C LEU A 51 -22.62 6.90 -8.70
N SER A 52 -23.55 6.05 -8.26
CA SER A 52 -24.88 6.46 -7.79
C SER A 52 -24.81 7.19 -6.44
N GLU A 53 -25.69 8.18 -6.24
CA GLU A 53 -25.89 8.81 -4.92
C GLU A 53 -26.58 7.87 -3.92
N ASN A 54 -27.24 6.80 -4.39
CA ASN A 54 -27.89 5.83 -3.54
C ASN A 54 -26.91 4.78 -3.02
N THR A 55 -26.56 4.86 -1.74
CA THR A 55 -25.62 3.96 -1.05
C THR A 55 -25.96 2.49 -1.20
N SER A 56 -27.26 2.12 -1.17
CA SER A 56 -27.65 0.71 -1.31
C SER A 56 -27.34 0.16 -2.70
N TYR A 57 -27.41 0.98 -3.75
CA TYR A 57 -27.04 0.56 -5.11
C TYR A 57 -25.52 0.43 -5.25
N VAL A 58 -24.77 1.34 -4.62
CA VAL A 58 -23.31 1.28 -4.59
C VAL A 58 -22.84 0.01 -3.87
N GLU A 59 -23.41 -0.29 -2.70
CA GLU A 59 -23.06 -1.50 -1.92
C GLU A 59 -23.36 -2.79 -2.69
N GLU A 60 -24.54 -2.92 -3.31
CA GLU A 60 -24.90 -4.11 -4.08
C GLU A 60 -24.03 -4.26 -5.33
N ALA A 61 -23.78 -3.17 -6.06
CA ALA A 61 -22.90 -3.17 -7.23
C ALA A 61 -21.46 -3.50 -6.86
N LEU A 62 -20.95 -2.97 -5.74
CA LEU A 62 -19.60 -3.23 -5.26
C LEU A 62 -19.45 -4.68 -4.80
N ASP A 63 -20.44 -5.24 -4.10
CA ASP A 63 -20.44 -6.65 -3.71
C ASP A 63 -20.40 -7.57 -4.93
N GLN A 64 -21.23 -7.32 -5.95
CA GLN A 64 -21.19 -8.10 -7.19
C GLN A 64 -19.86 -7.95 -7.94
N THR A 65 -19.30 -6.73 -7.96
CA THR A 65 -17.98 -6.47 -8.58
C THR A 65 -16.88 -7.25 -7.86
N ALA A 66 -16.85 -7.17 -6.53
CA ALA A 66 -15.92 -7.88 -5.68
C ALA A 66 -16.03 -9.40 -5.86
N LYS A 67 -17.26 -9.94 -5.89
CA LYS A 67 -17.50 -11.37 -6.12
C LYS A 67 -16.95 -11.84 -7.46
N THR A 68 -17.22 -11.13 -8.55
CA THR A 68 -16.67 -11.46 -9.88
C THR A 68 -15.15 -11.41 -9.89
N LEU A 69 -14.55 -10.40 -9.23
CA LEU A 69 -13.10 -10.28 -9.11
C LEU A 69 -12.49 -11.43 -8.31
N ILE A 70 -13.04 -11.80 -7.16
CA ILE A 70 -12.53 -12.91 -6.33
C ILE A 70 -12.62 -14.22 -7.11
N GLN A 71 -13.75 -14.50 -7.76
CA GLN A 71 -13.92 -15.71 -8.58
C GLN A 71 -12.89 -15.81 -9.71
N TYR A 72 -12.42 -14.67 -10.22
CA TYR A 72 -11.40 -14.65 -11.26
C TYR A 72 -9.98 -14.75 -10.71
N ILE A 73 -9.65 -13.93 -9.69
CA ILE A 73 -8.30 -13.76 -9.16
C ILE A 73 -7.91 -14.95 -8.27
N SER A 74 -8.82 -15.40 -7.42
CA SER A 74 -8.60 -16.44 -6.41
C SER A 74 -9.89 -17.26 -6.21
N PRO A 75 -10.27 -18.08 -7.21
CA PRO A 75 -11.53 -18.86 -7.18
C PRO A 75 -11.64 -19.76 -5.95
N GLU A 76 -10.52 -20.25 -5.42
CA GLU A 76 -10.47 -21.07 -4.22
C GLU A 76 -10.91 -20.34 -2.94
N LEU A 77 -10.98 -19.00 -2.97
CA LEU A 77 -11.43 -18.17 -1.84
C LEU A 77 -12.82 -17.56 -2.07
N SER A 78 -13.57 -17.98 -3.08
CA SER A 78 -14.86 -17.36 -3.42
C SER A 78 -15.94 -17.48 -2.35
N ASP A 79 -15.77 -18.41 -1.42
CA ASP A 79 -16.70 -18.67 -0.32
C ASP A 79 -16.25 -18.01 1.00
N GLU A 80 -15.07 -17.40 1.03
CA GLU A 80 -14.55 -16.70 2.20
C GLU A 80 -15.25 -15.36 2.41
N SER A 81 -15.20 -14.81 3.62
CA SER A 81 -15.68 -13.45 3.87
C SER A 81 -14.71 -12.42 3.28
N TRP A 82 -15.23 -11.43 2.55
CA TRP A 82 -14.45 -10.29 2.06
C TRP A 82 -14.97 -8.95 2.56
N GLN A 83 -14.10 -7.96 2.53
CA GLN A 83 -14.43 -6.54 2.57
C GLN A 83 -13.94 -5.89 1.27
N SER A 84 -14.69 -4.91 0.77
CA SER A 84 -14.33 -4.21 -0.46
C SER A 84 -14.56 -2.71 -0.36
N GLN A 85 -13.74 -1.97 -1.09
CA GLN A 85 -13.91 -0.54 -1.32
C GLN A 85 -13.56 -0.26 -2.78
N CYS A 86 -14.03 0.86 -3.31
CA CYS A 86 -13.65 1.29 -4.64
C CYS A 86 -13.47 2.80 -4.74
N ILE A 87 -12.73 3.21 -5.75
CA ILE A 87 -12.49 4.61 -6.10
C ILE A 87 -12.27 4.72 -7.61
N PHE A 88 -12.74 5.83 -8.18
CA PHE A 88 -12.47 6.21 -9.56
C PHE A 88 -11.33 7.24 -9.60
N LEU A 89 -10.30 6.98 -10.40
CA LEU A 89 -9.15 7.86 -10.59
C LEU A 89 -8.54 7.72 -11.97
N ASP A 90 -7.89 8.78 -12.46
CA ASP A 90 -7.11 8.76 -13.72
C ASP A 90 -5.70 8.24 -13.43
N LEU A 91 -5.60 6.91 -13.37
CA LEU A 91 -4.36 6.22 -13.04
C LEU A 91 -3.55 5.88 -14.30
N LEU A 92 -4.14 5.89 -15.49
CA LEU A 92 -3.39 5.65 -16.73
C LEU A 92 -2.85 6.94 -17.38
N GLY A 93 -3.43 8.10 -17.04
CA GLY A 93 -3.02 9.42 -17.54
C GLY A 93 -3.65 9.80 -18.87
N ASP A 94 -4.74 9.13 -19.27
CA ASP A 94 -5.47 9.39 -20.52
C ASP A 94 -6.76 10.20 -20.31
N ARG A 95 -7.01 10.68 -19.08
CA ARG A 95 -8.20 11.44 -18.62
C ARG A 95 -9.46 10.61 -18.48
N ASP A 96 -9.44 9.35 -18.85
CA ASP A 96 -10.51 8.43 -18.49
C ASP A 96 -10.25 7.93 -17.07
N GLN A 97 -11.33 7.72 -16.31
CA GLN A 97 -11.19 7.23 -14.93
C GLN A 97 -11.26 5.72 -14.93
N GLU A 98 -10.24 5.08 -14.36
CA GLU A 98 -10.30 3.67 -14.03
C GLU A 98 -10.99 3.46 -12.69
N LEU A 99 -11.67 2.31 -12.58
CA LEU A 99 -12.19 1.82 -11.31
C LEU A 99 -11.10 1.00 -10.62
N VAL A 100 -10.65 1.47 -9.47
CA VAL A 100 -9.82 0.68 -8.55
C VAL A 100 -10.71 0.06 -7.49
N VAL A 101 -10.61 -1.26 -7.31
CA VAL A 101 -11.31 -2.02 -6.27
C VAL A 101 -10.26 -2.62 -5.34
N SER A 102 -10.34 -2.33 -4.05
CA SER A 102 -9.59 -3.04 -3.02
C SER A 102 -10.43 -4.16 -2.45
N LEU A 103 -9.84 -5.33 -2.25
CA LEU A 103 -10.45 -6.49 -1.61
C LEU A 103 -9.59 -6.90 -0.42
N THR A 104 -10.21 -7.16 0.72
CA THR A 104 -9.56 -7.71 1.91
C THR A 104 -10.24 -9.03 2.24
N LEU A 105 -9.49 -10.12 2.24
CA LEU A 105 -9.95 -11.47 2.53
C LEU A 105 -9.27 -12.00 3.79
N SER A 106 -10.02 -12.75 4.58
CA SER A 106 -9.50 -13.44 5.76
C SER A 106 -8.45 -14.51 5.38
N PRO A 107 -7.47 -14.81 6.26
CA PRO A 107 -7.18 -14.10 7.49
C PRO A 107 -6.46 -12.76 7.26
N ASP A 108 -5.49 -12.70 6.35
CA ASP A 108 -4.60 -11.53 6.18
C ASP A 108 -4.20 -11.30 4.72
N ARG A 109 -5.17 -11.17 3.80
CA ARG A 109 -4.89 -10.98 2.36
C ARG A 109 -5.54 -9.73 1.82
N GLY A 110 -4.78 -8.92 1.11
CA GLY A 110 -5.25 -7.78 0.34
C GLY A 110 -5.06 -8.00 -1.16
N TYR A 111 -6.02 -7.53 -1.94
CA TYR A 111 -5.94 -7.46 -3.40
C TYR A 111 -6.32 -6.06 -3.87
N LEU A 112 -5.66 -5.59 -4.93
CA LEU A 112 -6.10 -4.45 -5.71
C LEU A 112 -6.44 -4.92 -7.11
N ALA A 113 -7.57 -4.50 -7.63
CA ALA A 113 -7.97 -4.72 -9.01
C ALA A 113 -8.17 -3.37 -9.70
N LEU A 114 -7.65 -3.24 -10.91
CA LEU A 114 -7.81 -2.11 -11.79
C LEU A 114 -8.72 -2.54 -12.94
N VAL A 115 -9.90 -1.94 -13.02
CA VAL A 115 -10.88 -2.18 -14.08
C VAL A 115 -10.88 -0.97 -15.00
N ASN A 116 -10.65 -1.21 -16.28
CA ASN A 116 -10.60 -0.17 -17.31
C ASN A 116 -11.67 -0.40 -18.38
N LYS A 117 -12.18 0.68 -18.97
CA LYS A 117 -13.11 0.67 -20.08
C LYS A 117 -12.35 0.58 -21.40
N GLN A 118 -12.43 -0.57 -22.08
CA GLN A 118 -11.86 -0.79 -23.40
C GLN A 118 -12.96 -1.15 -24.39
N ASN A 119 -13.00 -0.47 -25.55
CA ASN A 119 -14.01 -0.69 -26.60
C ASN A 119 -15.47 -0.65 -26.08
N GLY A 120 -15.74 0.20 -25.09
CA GLY A 120 -17.08 0.35 -24.48
C GLY A 120 -17.41 -0.68 -23.39
N GLN A 121 -16.53 -1.64 -23.11
CA GLN A 121 -16.72 -2.66 -22.07
C GLN A 121 -15.75 -2.45 -20.92
N TYR A 122 -16.20 -2.62 -19.68
CA TYR A 122 -15.32 -2.60 -18.52
C TYR A 122 -14.69 -3.99 -18.35
N THR A 123 -13.37 -4.02 -18.25
CA THR A 123 -12.60 -5.27 -18.15
C THR A 123 -11.54 -5.15 -17.08
N LEU A 124 -11.22 -6.27 -16.42
CA LEU A 124 -10.07 -6.32 -15.52
C LEU A 124 -8.79 -6.06 -16.32
N TYR A 125 -8.13 -4.96 -16.02
CA TYR A 125 -6.92 -4.52 -16.71
C TYR A 125 -5.65 -4.97 -15.99
N TYR A 126 -5.65 -4.91 -14.66
CA TYR A 126 -4.52 -5.31 -13.82
C TYR A 126 -5.02 -5.75 -12.44
N TYR A 127 -4.28 -6.61 -11.75
CA TYR A 127 -4.49 -6.85 -10.33
C TYR A 127 -3.17 -7.08 -9.59
N LEU A 128 -3.20 -6.87 -8.28
CA LEU A 128 -2.10 -7.10 -7.34
C LEU A 128 -2.65 -7.94 -6.19
N ASP A 129 -1.99 -9.06 -5.88
CA ASP A 129 -2.49 -10.11 -4.97
C ASP A 129 -1.55 -10.39 -3.78
N ASN A 130 -0.48 -9.62 -3.65
CA ASN A 130 0.54 -9.77 -2.63
C ASN A 130 0.54 -8.61 -1.63
N LEU A 131 -0.66 -8.16 -1.24
CA LEU A 131 -0.85 -7.08 -0.28
C LEU A 131 -1.33 -7.64 1.05
N LEU A 132 -1.03 -6.90 2.11
CA LEU A 132 -1.66 -7.09 3.41
C LEU A 132 -3.11 -6.56 3.37
N PRO A 133 -3.96 -6.88 4.37
CA PRO A 133 -5.30 -6.34 4.48
C PRO A 133 -5.36 -4.84 4.22
N LEU A 134 -6.19 -4.45 3.25
CA LEU A 134 -6.33 -3.06 2.85
C LEU A 134 -7.43 -2.41 3.68
N GLY A 135 -7.07 -1.30 4.32
CA GLY A 135 -7.97 -0.36 4.95
C GLY A 135 -8.55 0.60 3.92
N LYS A 136 -8.41 1.91 4.15
CA LYS A 136 -8.95 2.95 3.26
C LYS A 136 -8.05 3.18 2.04
N ILE A 137 -8.63 3.13 0.84
CA ILE A 137 -8.00 3.63 -0.40
C ILE A 137 -8.39 5.10 -0.66
N ASP A 138 -7.46 5.87 -1.22
CA ASP A 138 -7.63 7.31 -1.48
C ASP A 138 -6.88 7.74 -2.75
N ARG A 139 -7.01 9.00 -3.15
CA ARG A 139 -6.29 9.58 -4.30
C ARG A 139 -5.49 10.81 -3.92
N LEU A 140 -4.36 11.01 -4.61
CA LEU A 140 -3.56 12.23 -4.57
C LEU A 140 -3.34 12.73 -6.00
N ASN A 141 -3.78 13.96 -6.28
CA ASN A 141 -3.67 14.52 -7.63
C ASN A 141 -2.28 15.15 -7.81
N LEU A 142 -1.50 14.69 -8.80
CA LEU A 142 -0.24 15.33 -9.16
C LEU A 142 -0.44 16.46 -10.19
N PRO A 143 0.43 17.50 -10.19
CA PRO A 143 0.61 18.40 -11.31
C PRO A 143 1.06 17.58 -12.53
N GLY A 144 0.21 17.42 -13.54
CA GLY A 144 0.53 16.57 -14.71
C GLY A 144 -0.61 15.68 -15.24
N ASN A 145 -1.82 15.78 -14.68
CA ASN A 145 -3.04 15.03 -15.06
C ASN A 145 -2.98 13.52 -14.79
N LYS A 146 -2.24 13.08 -13.78
CA LYS A 146 -2.28 11.68 -13.34
C LYS A 146 -2.50 11.60 -11.85
N ASP A 147 -3.42 10.75 -11.44
CA ASP A 147 -3.69 10.48 -10.05
C ASP A 147 -2.71 9.44 -9.49
N ILE A 148 -2.32 9.64 -8.24
CA ILE A 148 -1.62 8.64 -7.42
C ILE A 148 -2.66 7.91 -6.60
N LEU A 149 -2.62 6.58 -6.63
CA LEU A 149 -3.40 5.75 -5.73
C LEU A 149 -2.73 5.70 -4.36
N VAL A 150 -3.49 5.99 -3.31
CA VAL A 150 -3.05 5.88 -1.92
C VAL A 150 -3.70 4.65 -1.30
N THR A 151 -2.90 3.75 -0.74
CA THR A 151 -3.42 2.61 0.02
C THR A 151 -2.90 2.61 1.46
N ARG A 152 -3.70 2.00 2.34
CA ARG A 152 -3.32 1.76 3.74
C ARG A 152 -3.43 0.27 4.00
N GLU A 153 -2.33 -0.33 4.39
CA GLU A 153 -2.24 -1.74 4.75
C GLU A 153 -2.17 -1.88 6.27
N ASP A 154 -3.04 -2.70 6.84
CA ASP A 154 -3.08 -3.00 8.26
C ASP A 154 -2.55 -4.42 8.48
N HIS A 155 -1.57 -4.56 9.37
CA HIS A 155 -0.97 -5.85 9.71
C HIS A 155 -0.92 -6.03 11.22
N ASN A 156 -1.48 -7.14 11.70
CA ASN A 156 -1.57 -7.44 13.12
C ASN A 156 -1.10 -8.86 13.42
N GLU A 157 0.18 -8.99 13.77
CA GLU A 157 0.79 -10.24 14.22
C GLU A 157 1.05 -10.21 15.73
N ARG A 158 0.15 -9.61 16.51
CA ARG A 158 0.24 -9.61 17.97
C ARG A 158 0.28 -11.03 18.55
N MET A 159 -0.32 -11.98 17.84
CA MET A 159 -0.20 -13.40 18.13
C MET A 159 1.04 -13.97 17.42
N GLY A 160 2.17 -14.06 18.15
CA GLY A 160 3.40 -14.69 17.67
C GLY A 160 4.58 -13.72 17.58
N ALA A 161 4.46 -12.68 16.75
CA ALA A 161 5.54 -11.72 16.50
C ALA A 161 5.43 -10.43 17.33
N TYR A 162 4.33 -10.25 18.08
CA TYR A 162 4.07 -9.10 18.95
C TYR A 162 4.25 -7.75 18.25
N THR A 163 3.87 -7.72 16.96
CA THR A 163 3.97 -6.54 16.10
C THR A 163 2.59 -6.13 15.57
N GLU A 164 2.41 -4.83 15.41
CA GLU A 164 1.28 -4.23 14.70
C GLU A 164 1.81 -3.09 13.85
N THR A 165 1.41 -3.06 12.58
CA THR A 165 1.91 -2.06 11.63
C THR A 165 0.76 -1.56 10.77
N LYS A 166 0.72 -0.23 10.56
CA LYS A 166 -0.12 0.41 9.55
C LYS A 166 0.78 1.10 8.55
N THR A 167 0.73 0.65 7.31
CA THR A 167 1.62 1.13 6.25
C THR A 167 0.83 1.94 5.24
N LEU A 168 1.25 3.17 4.99
CA LEU A 168 0.71 3.98 3.90
C LEU A 168 1.61 3.85 2.68
N LYS A 169 1.02 3.54 1.52
CA LYS A 169 1.73 3.41 0.25
C LYS A 169 1.14 4.32 -0.82
N LEU A 170 2.01 4.94 -1.60
CA LEU A 170 1.66 5.73 -2.78
C LEU A 170 2.05 4.95 -4.03
N TRP A 171 1.13 4.85 -4.98
CA TRP A 171 1.30 4.08 -6.20
C TRP A 171 1.04 4.93 -7.43
N THR A 172 1.83 4.70 -8.47
CA THR A 172 1.57 5.20 -9.82
C THR A 172 1.56 4.06 -10.81
N TRP A 173 0.90 4.24 -11.94
CA TRP A 173 1.05 3.35 -13.07
C TRP A 173 2.28 3.72 -13.89
N GLN A 174 3.21 2.78 -14.08
CA GLN A 174 4.38 2.98 -14.93
C GLN A 174 4.84 1.63 -15.47
N ASP A 175 5.28 1.60 -16.73
CA ASP A 175 5.77 0.38 -17.39
C ASP A 175 4.76 -0.77 -17.32
N ASN A 176 3.48 -0.46 -17.52
CA ASN A 176 2.34 -1.38 -17.47
C ASN A 176 2.17 -2.12 -16.13
N THR A 177 2.60 -1.50 -15.02
CA THR A 177 2.39 -2.05 -13.68
C THR A 177 2.18 -0.94 -12.65
N LEU A 178 1.60 -1.30 -11.51
CA LEU A 178 1.57 -0.44 -10.32
C LEU A 178 2.94 -0.40 -9.67
N ARG A 179 3.58 0.77 -9.67
CA ARG A 179 4.85 1.03 -9.00
C ARG A 179 4.66 1.81 -7.72
N GLN A 180 5.29 1.32 -6.65
CA GLN A 180 5.34 2.03 -5.38
C GLN A 180 6.27 3.24 -5.50
N LEU A 181 5.70 4.44 -5.34
CA LEU A 181 6.42 5.71 -5.32
C LEU A 181 7.03 6.01 -3.95
N TRP A 182 6.30 5.67 -2.89
CA TRP A 182 6.64 5.99 -1.51
C TRP A 182 5.91 5.06 -0.55
N SER A 183 6.51 4.80 0.62
CA SER A 183 5.88 4.03 1.68
C SER A 183 6.44 4.42 3.04
N GLU A 184 5.57 4.51 4.04
CA GLU A 184 5.96 4.70 5.43
C GLU A 184 4.97 4.03 6.39
N ASN A 185 5.50 3.57 7.52
CA ASN A 185 4.67 3.03 8.60
C ASN A 185 4.04 4.22 9.35
N SER A 186 2.78 4.55 9.08
CA SER A 186 2.09 5.59 9.86
C SER A 186 1.92 5.18 11.32
N PHE A 187 1.84 3.87 11.59
CA PHE A 187 1.88 3.34 12.94
C PHE A 187 2.73 2.07 12.95
N TRP A 188 3.56 1.91 13.98
CA TRP A 188 4.28 0.66 14.19
C TRP A 188 4.54 0.44 15.68
N GLU A 189 4.07 -0.70 16.18
CA GLU A 189 4.43 -1.20 17.50
C GLU A 189 5.14 -2.54 17.36
N MET A 190 6.26 -2.71 18.05
CA MET A 190 7.00 -3.97 18.13
C MET A 190 7.45 -4.22 19.56
N ASN A 191 7.24 -5.45 20.05
CA ASN A 191 7.67 -5.87 21.38
C ASN A 191 8.58 -7.11 21.26
N TRP A 192 9.67 -7.14 22.02
CA TRP A 192 10.54 -8.31 22.07
C TRP A 192 11.23 -8.45 23.42
N ILE A 193 11.67 -9.66 23.75
CA ILE A 193 12.47 -9.94 24.95
C ILE A 193 13.92 -10.23 24.55
N ASN A 194 14.87 -9.72 25.32
CA ASN A 194 16.30 -9.89 25.05
C ASN A 194 16.80 -11.35 25.09
N THR A 195 16.02 -12.27 25.68
CA THR A 195 16.34 -13.70 25.70
C THR A 195 16.19 -14.38 24.34
N TRP A 196 15.42 -13.80 23.41
CA TRP A 196 15.31 -14.30 22.03
C TRP A 196 16.62 -14.12 21.25
N GLU A 197 17.37 -13.07 21.54
CA GLU A 197 18.68 -12.80 20.95
C GLU A 197 19.80 -13.49 21.72
N ASN A 198 19.75 -13.44 23.06
CA ASN A 198 20.72 -14.06 23.94
C ASN A 198 20.00 -14.84 25.06
N PRO A 199 19.91 -16.19 24.96
CA PRO A 199 19.21 -17.01 25.95
C PRO A 199 19.71 -16.86 27.40
N ASN A 200 20.94 -16.37 27.59
CA ASN A 200 21.55 -16.17 28.90
C ASN A 200 21.42 -14.73 29.42
N ALA A 201 20.62 -13.89 28.77
CA ALA A 201 20.46 -12.49 29.17
C ALA A 201 19.92 -12.36 30.61
N ASN A 202 20.65 -11.61 31.44
CA ASN A 202 20.26 -11.31 32.81
C ASN A 202 20.63 -9.85 33.14
N PRO A 203 19.67 -8.98 33.52
CA PRO A 203 18.24 -9.27 33.70
C PRO A 203 17.51 -9.53 32.37
N ARG A 204 16.42 -10.29 32.47
CA ARG A 204 15.47 -10.48 31.36
C ARG A 204 14.60 -9.24 31.22
N ILE A 205 14.58 -8.66 30.03
CA ILE A 205 13.95 -7.37 29.75
C ILE A 205 13.11 -7.48 28.49
N TRP A 206 11.87 -7.03 28.60
CA TRP A 206 11.03 -6.70 27.47
C TRP A 206 11.34 -5.29 26.98
N SER A 207 11.56 -5.18 25.69
CA SER A 207 11.72 -3.94 24.94
C SER A 207 10.47 -3.70 24.10
N LYS A 208 10.10 -2.44 23.94
CA LYS A 208 8.99 -2.02 23.10
C LYS A 208 9.38 -0.78 22.30
N LEU A 209 9.13 -0.80 21.00
CA LEU A 209 9.23 0.34 20.11
C LEU A 209 7.83 0.74 19.64
N VAL A 210 7.57 2.04 19.61
CA VAL A 210 6.32 2.61 19.09
C VAL A 210 6.62 3.78 18.18
N GLN A 211 5.96 3.82 17.03
CA GLN A 211 5.91 4.94 16.10
C GLN A 211 4.45 5.29 15.84
N ASP A 212 4.13 6.58 15.94
CA ASP A 212 2.84 7.14 15.56
C ASP A 212 3.08 8.42 14.75
N LEU A 213 2.78 8.36 13.45
CA LEU A 213 3.01 9.40 12.47
C LEU A 213 1.72 9.78 11.77
N THR A 214 1.51 11.09 11.66
CA THR A 214 0.52 11.68 10.76
C THR A 214 1.17 11.96 9.41
N VAL A 215 0.50 11.56 8.33
CA VAL A 215 0.92 11.83 6.95
C VAL A 215 -0.05 12.84 6.35
N SER A 216 0.47 13.96 5.86
CA SER A 216 -0.29 14.99 5.16
C SER A 216 0.30 15.31 3.79
N TYR A 217 -0.49 15.95 2.93
CA TYR A 217 -0.12 16.26 1.55
C TYR A 217 -0.30 17.74 1.26
N GLU A 218 0.67 18.34 0.59
CA GLU A 218 0.61 19.71 0.07
C GLU A 218 0.84 19.65 -1.45
N VAL A 219 -0.14 20.06 -2.26
CA VAL A 219 -0.07 19.92 -3.72
C VAL A 219 0.57 21.13 -4.41
N THR A 220 0.51 22.30 -3.77
CA THR A 220 0.97 23.58 -4.35
C THR A 220 2.06 24.21 -3.50
N PRO A 221 3.19 24.70 -4.07
CA PRO A 221 3.54 24.76 -5.49
C PRO A 221 4.20 23.49 -6.05
N VAL A 222 4.63 22.57 -5.19
CA VAL A 222 5.23 21.27 -5.54
C VAL A 222 4.61 20.23 -4.63
N THR A 223 4.12 19.12 -5.19
CA THR A 223 3.52 18.06 -4.39
C THR A 223 4.51 17.53 -3.37
N THR A 224 4.13 17.59 -2.09
CA THR A 224 4.95 17.23 -0.95
C THR A 224 4.16 16.31 -0.03
N VAL A 225 4.78 15.22 0.39
CA VAL A 225 4.30 14.36 1.48
C VAL A 225 5.02 14.82 2.74
N LYS A 226 4.27 15.21 3.76
CA LYS A 226 4.82 15.58 5.07
C LYS A 226 4.48 14.50 6.08
N ILE A 227 5.47 14.12 6.87
CA ILE A 227 5.29 13.25 8.02
C ILE A 227 5.63 14.03 9.28
N GLU A 228 4.80 13.88 10.30
CA GLU A 228 5.01 14.46 11.62
C GLU A 228 4.53 13.47 12.69
N GLY A 229 5.25 13.36 13.81
CA GLY A 229 4.81 12.49 14.90
C GLY A 229 5.89 12.17 15.90
N GLU A 230 5.72 11.06 16.61
CA GLU A 230 6.57 10.67 17.73
C GLU A 230 6.99 9.20 17.65
N GLN A 231 8.19 8.95 18.14
CA GLN A 231 8.73 7.61 18.34
C GLN A 231 9.17 7.43 19.79
N PHE A 232 8.96 6.23 20.29
CA PHE A 232 9.18 5.89 21.68
C PHE A 232 9.89 4.55 21.81
N TYR A 233 10.80 4.49 22.79
CA TYR A 233 11.42 3.26 23.24
C TYR A 233 11.12 3.04 24.72
N TYR A 234 10.58 1.86 25.05
CA TYR A 234 10.24 1.48 26.41
C TYR A 234 10.95 0.19 26.82
N LYS A 235 11.09 0.02 28.14
CA LYS A 235 11.54 -1.23 28.76
C LYS A 235 10.62 -1.65 29.90
N SER A 236 10.50 -2.96 30.11
CA SER A 236 9.88 -3.55 31.30
C SER A 236 10.71 -4.76 31.75
N PRO A 237 10.89 -4.99 33.06
CA PRO A 237 11.35 -6.27 33.56
C PRO A 237 10.44 -7.40 33.07
N ALA A 238 11.02 -8.54 32.71
CA ALA A 238 10.25 -9.73 32.39
C ALA A 238 9.70 -10.38 33.66
N SER A 239 8.53 -11.04 33.52
CA SER A 239 8.04 -11.97 34.54
C SER A 239 8.86 -13.27 34.50
N GLU A 240 8.71 -14.12 35.52
CA GLU A 240 9.33 -15.45 35.56
C GLU A 240 8.98 -16.32 34.34
N TYR A 241 7.79 -16.11 33.76
CA TYR A 241 7.25 -16.86 32.62
C TYR A 241 7.49 -16.17 31.26
N GLU A 242 8.31 -15.11 31.22
CA GLU A 242 8.61 -14.33 30.00
C GLU A 242 7.38 -13.85 29.23
N THR A 243 6.22 -13.73 29.90
CA THR A 243 5.00 -13.22 29.27
C THR A 243 5.12 -11.72 29.00
N LEU A 244 4.54 -11.27 27.88
CA LEU A 244 4.49 -9.84 27.54
C LEU A 244 3.86 -9.06 28.71
N PRO A 245 4.57 -8.07 29.28
CA PRO A 245 4.03 -7.27 30.38
C PRO A 245 2.83 -6.44 29.95
N PRO A 246 1.87 -6.17 30.86
CA PRO A 246 0.80 -5.23 30.55
C PRO A 246 1.36 -3.82 30.31
N PRO A 247 0.67 -2.97 29.51
CA PRO A 247 1.20 -1.67 29.06
C PRO A 247 1.72 -0.76 30.18
N TYR A 248 1.07 -0.74 31.34
CA TYR A 248 1.47 0.12 32.47
C TYR A 248 2.81 -0.24 33.13
N LYS A 249 3.40 -1.41 32.82
CA LYS A 249 4.73 -1.81 33.32
C LYS A 249 5.87 -1.31 32.44
N PHE A 250 5.58 -0.92 31.21
CA PHE A 250 6.58 -0.35 30.32
C PHE A 250 6.92 1.08 30.75
N GLN A 251 8.21 1.31 30.99
CA GLN A 251 8.76 2.61 31.34
C GLN A 251 9.46 3.21 30.13
N GLU A 252 9.09 4.45 29.80
CA GLU A 252 9.72 5.19 28.72
C GLU A 252 11.21 5.38 29.00
N GLN A 253 12.04 5.03 28.03
CA GLN A 253 13.49 5.21 28.08
C GLN A 253 13.92 6.37 27.19
N THR A 254 13.28 6.52 26.04
CA THR A 254 13.60 7.54 25.05
C THR A 254 12.36 7.89 24.27
N LYS A 255 12.25 9.18 23.96
CA LYS A 255 11.23 9.76 23.11
C LYS A 255 11.90 10.70 22.12
N ARG A 256 11.43 10.72 20.87
CA ARG A 256 11.80 11.76 19.91
C ARG A 256 10.66 12.12 18.98
N SER A 257 10.66 13.37 18.53
CA SER A 257 9.77 13.84 17.47
C SER A 257 10.40 13.59 16.11
N ILE A 258 9.57 13.22 15.14
CA ILE A 258 9.96 13.02 13.74
C ILE A 258 9.20 14.03 12.91
N GLU A 259 9.93 14.73 12.05
CA GLU A 259 9.37 15.57 11.01
C GLU A 259 10.19 15.35 9.74
N ALA A 260 9.53 15.08 8.62
CA ALA A 260 10.19 15.04 7.32
C ALA A 260 9.24 15.47 6.20
N SER A 261 9.81 16.04 5.15
CA SER A 261 9.07 16.48 3.97
C SER A 261 9.70 15.85 2.73
N PHE A 262 8.92 15.03 2.02
CA PHE A 262 9.33 14.38 0.78
C PHE A 262 8.71 15.12 -0.38
N ARG A 263 9.53 15.65 -1.28
CA ARG A 263 9.06 16.42 -2.43
C ARG A 263 9.01 15.54 -3.66
N TRP A 264 7.96 15.69 -4.46
CA TRP A 264 7.91 15.09 -5.78
C TRP A 264 9.07 15.63 -6.63
N ASN A 265 9.82 14.71 -7.23
CA ASN A 265 10.93 15.04 -8.10
C ASN A 265 10.68 14.40 -9.48
N GLU A 266 10.53 15.24 -10.50
CA GLU A 266 10.24 14.83 -11.88
C GLU A 266 11.35 13.98 -12.51
N GLU A 267 12.60 14.22 -12.16
CA GLU A 267 13.71 13.45 -12.73
C GLU A 267 13.72 12.02 -12.19
N TRP A 268 13.49 11.89 -10.89
CA TRP A 268 13.47 10.61 -10.20
C TRP A 268 12.11 9.90 -10.26
N GLN A 269 11.07 10.62 -10.72
CA GLN A 269 9.67 10.19 -10.71
C GLN A 269 9.25 9.59 -9.36
N ARG A 270 9.68 10.22 -8.26
CA ARG A 270 9.50 9.74 -6.87
C ARG A 270 9.37 10.90 -5.89
N PHE A 271 8.84 10.59 -4.70
CA PHE A 271 8.95 11.46 -3.54
C PHE A 271 10.29 11.23 -2.85
N VAL A 272 11.10 12.28 -2.74
CA VAL A 272 12.47 12.22 -2.22
C VAL A 272 12.66 13.22 -1.09
N LEU A 273 13.49 12.89 -0.10
CA LEU A 273 13.86 13.81 0.98
C LEU A 273 14.78 14.91 0.46
N ASN A 274 15.78 14.52 -0.33
CA ASN A 274 16.73 15.43 -0.95
C ASN A 274 17.42 14.74 -2.15
N THR A 275 18.19 15.49 -2.91
CA THR A 275 19.11 14.97 -3.93
C THR A 275 20.56 15.27 -3.54
N GLY A 276 21.50 14.58 -4.19
CA GLY A 276 22.91 14.84 -3.96
C GLY A 276 23.83 13.97 -4.79
N LEU A 277 25.10 13.99 -4.40
CA LEU A 277 26.19 13.24 -5.02
C LEU A 277 26.81 12.27 -4.01
N LEU A 278 26.88 10.99 -4.38
CA LEU A 278 27.61 9.95 -3.67
C LEU A 278 29.04 9.89 -4.21
N THR A 279 30.04 10.08 -3.34
CA THR A 279 31.47 10.03 -3.69
C THR A 279 32.17 8.95 -2.88
N LEU A 280 32.31 7.76 -3.46
CA LEU A 280 33.05 6.65 -2.85
C LEU A 280 34.56 6.79 -3.15
N PRO A 281 35.44 6.26 -2.28
CA PRO A 281 36.85 6.13 -2.60
C PRO A 281 37.04 5.41 -3.94
N ASP A 282 37.89 5.94 -4.80
CA ASP A 282 38.26 5.36 -6.10
C ASP A 282 37.11 5.18 -7.11
N SER A 283 36.00 5.90 -6.95
CA SER A 283 34.87 5.89 -7.91
C SER A 283 34.49 7.31 -8.35
N ASN A 284 33.90 7.42 -9.54
CA ASN A 284 33.34 8.69 -9.98
C ASN A 284 32.12 9.07 -9.13
N PRO A 285 31.91 10.36 -8.84
CA PRO A 285 30.70 10.81 -8.17
C PRO A 285 29.45 10.38 -8.93
N GLN A 286 28.47 9.85 -8.20
CA GLN A 286 27.20 9.39 -8.76
C GLN A 286 26.05 10.22 -8.20
N ARG A 287 25.11 10.63 -9.06
CA ARG A 287 23.90 11.32 -8.63
C ARG A 287 22.94 10.34 -7.96
N ILE A 288 22.37 10.80 -6.85
CA ILE A 288 21.45 10.02 -6.04
C ILE A 288 20.28 10.87 -5.57
N ALA A 289 19.14 10.22 -5.38
CA ALA A 289 18.04 10.76 -4.57
C ALA A 289 17.95 10.01 -3.25
N ILE A 290 17.69 10.75 -2.17
CA ILE A 290 17.53 10.20 -0.83
C ILE A 290 16.06 9.86 -0.62
N LEU A 291 15.80 8.58 -0.37
CA LEU A 291 14.47 8.05 -0.12
C LEU A 291 14.14 8.04 1.37
N LYS A 292 15.10 7.69 2.23
CA LYS A 292 14.92 7.69 3.69
C LYS A 292 16.20 8.09 4.42
N ASP A 293 16.03 8.78 5.54
CA ASP A 293 17.07 8.89 6.57
C ASP A 293 16.93 7.73 7.55
N MET A 294 17.91 6.84 7.58
CA MET A 294 17.88 5.65 8.45
C MET A 294 17.98 6.03 9.92
N GLU A 295 18.54 7.19 10.25
CA GLU A 295 18.54 7.72 11.61
C GLU A 295 17.13 8.02 12.10
N ALA A 296 16.23 8.44 11.21
CA ALA A 296 14.84 8.75 11.54
C ALA A 296 13.93 7.51 11.64
N GLN A 297 14.40 6.32 11.26
CA GLN A 297 13.61 5.08 11.35
C GLN A 297 13.51 4.58 12.80
N LEU A 298 12.41 3.89 13.14
CA LEU A 298 12.09 3.48 14.51
C LEU A 298 13.19 2.60 15.13
N GLU A 299 13.75 1.68 14.35
CA GLU A 299 14.77 0.72 14.78
C GLU A 299 16.09 1.40 15.16
N ALA A 300 16.38 2.55 14.56
CA ALA A 300 17.57 3.33 14.87
C ALA A 300 17.57 3.85 16.32
N MET A 301 16.43 3.81 17.02
CA MET A 301 16.38 4.08 18.47
C MET A 301 17.21 3.07 19.28
N VAL A 302 17.35 1.83 18.80
CA VAL A 302 18.09 0.75 19.47
C VAL A 302 19.29 0.22 18.68
N ILE A 303 19.33 0.43 17.35
CA ILE A 303 20.43 0.01 16.46
C ILE A 303 21.20 1.24 16.00
N ALA A 304 22.28 1.59 16.70
CA ALA A 304 23.04 2.82 16.44
C ALA A 304 23.73 2.82 15.06
N GLU A 305 24.13 1.65 14.57
CA GLU A 305 24.83 1.47 13.30
C GLU A 305 23.98 1.90 12.10
N GLN A 306 22.66 1.86 12.21
CA GLN A 306 21.78 2.30 11.11
C GLN A 306 21.81 3.81 10.91
N ARG A 307 22.14 4.59 11.95
CA ARG A 307 22.03 6.07 11.92
C ARG A 307 22.97 6.74 10.92
N VAL A 308 24.03 6.06 10.51
CA VAL A 308 25.03 6.62 9.59
C VAL A 308 24.68 6.40 8.11
N PHE A 309 23.47 5.93 7.79
CA PHE A 309 23.06 5.63 6.43
C PHE A 309 21.86 6.45 5.95
N TYR A 310 21.83 6.70 4.65
CA TYR A 310 20.63 7.02 3.88
C TYR A 310 20.21 5.79 3.08
N GLN A 311 18.90 5.58 2.90
CA GLN A 311 18.41 4.78 1.78
C GLN A 311 18.33 5.69 0.56
N VAL A 312 18.99 5.31 -0.53
CA VAL A 312 19.11 6.13 -1.73
C VAL A 312 18.72 5.34 -2.97
N ILE A 313 18.42 6.05 -4.06
CA ILE A 313 18.28 5.50 -5.40
C ILE A 313 19.26 6.19 -6.34
N ASN A 314 19.88 5.43 -7.25
CA ASN A 314 20.76 5.95 -8.30
C ASN A 314 20.08 6.03 -9.67
N GLU A 315 20.73 6.68 -10.64
CA GLU A 315 20.18 6.90 -11.99
C GLU A 315 19.80 5.59 -12.73
N ASP A 316 20.39 4.45 -12.35
CA ASP A 316 20.04 3.12 -12.86
C ASP A 316 18.78 2.52 -12.20
N GLY A 317 18.16 3.24 -11.26
CA GLY A 317 16.99 2.81 -10.51
C GLY A 317 17.28 1.85 -9.35
N GLN A 318 18.54 1.64 -8.99
CA GLN A 318 18.94 0.73 -7.92
C GLN A 318 18.80 1.40 -6.55
N ILE A 319 18.12 0.73 -5.62
CA ILE A 319 17.95 1.19 -4.24
C ILE A 319 18.96 0.49 -3.34
N PHE A 320 19.71 1.26 -2.54
CA PHE A 320 20.72 0.74 -1.62
C PHE A 320 20.97 1.69 -0.43
N LEU A 321 21.76 1.23 0.54
CA LEU A 321 22.18 2.05 1.68
C LEU A 321 23.50 2.77 1.36
N ALA A 322 23.53 4.09 1.51
CA ALA A 322 24.71 4.93 1.35
C ALA A 322 25.12 5.54 2.68
N ASN A 323 26.40 5.42 3.05
CA ASN A 323 26.90 6.03 4.28
C ASN A 323 26.91 7.57 4.12
N LYS A 324 26.31 8.27 5.10
CA LYS A 324 26.14 9.73 5.10
C LYS A 324 27.46 10.48 4.86
N GLN A 325 28.60 9.94 5.32
CA GLN A 325 29.91 10.58 5.16
C GLN A 325 30.36 10.72 3.69
N TYR A 326 29.82 9.91 2.79
CA TYR A 326 30.14 9.93 1.36
C TYR A 326 29.10 10.67 0.52
N VAL A 327 28.05 11.21 1.15
CA VAL A 327 26.94 11.89 0.47
C VAL A 327 27.07 13.39 0.66
N LYS A 328 27.13 14.12 -0.46
CA LYS A 328 27.03 15.58 -0.49
C LYS A 328 25.65 15.96 -1.00
N LEU A 329 24.85 16.58 -0.15
CA LEU A 329 23.52 17.10 -0.50
C LEU A 329 23.64 18.34 -1.40
N ASP A 330 22.65 18.52 -2.28
CA ASP A 330 22.54 19.68 -3.17
C ASP A 330 22.06 20.96 -2.45
#